data_AF-A0AAV5CL36-F1
#
_entry.id   AF-A0AAV5CL36-F1
#
_cell.length_a   1.000
_cell.length_b   1.000
_cell.length_c   1.000
_cell.angle_alpha   90.00
_cell.angle_beta   90.00
_cell.angle_gamma   90.00
#
_symmetry.space_group_name_H-M   'P 1'
#
loop_
_entity.id
_entity.type
_entity.pdbx_description
1 polymer ?
#
loop_
_entity_poly.entity_id
_entity_poly.type
_entity_poly.pdbx_seq_one_letter_code
_entity_poly.pdbx_strand_id
1 'polypeptide(L)'
;MHAALHINPYYGKTSSKGLISHFKTVLPMGPTIIYNVPSRTGQDIPPSVIEVISGYPNMAGVKECVGHERVKRYTDKGITVWSGNDDECHDSRWKYGATGVISVASNLVPGLMRSLMYEGENVTLREKLSTLMKWLFCEPNPIALNTALAQLGVARPVFRLPYEPLPLEKRVEFVRIVEAIGRNHFVGQKETQVLDDDDFVSVTRCYSYLKEYLELSSEIENLFCIPFVLKLLEETEEKKPECLTELVQTIVQVPKAPIPSTSLFLTVLTVPLLRKKTQKKKKNAIVAPLLPSTHLRPVAYLKHCEGCNYCILLVPKEIDYFFVDIKQCENHPSFTI
;
A
#
# COMPACT_ATOMS: atom_id res chain seq x y z
N MET A 1 -2.20 10.40 -19.45
CA MET A 1 -2.03 8.98 -19.83
C MET A 1 -2.20 8.84 -21.34
N HIS A 2 -1.51 7.90 -21.98
CA HIS A 2 -1.62 7.70 -23.45
C HIS A 2 -2.77 6.78 -23.86
N ALA A 3 -3.18 5.86 -22.97
CA ALA A 3 -4.23 4.89 -23.19
C ALA A 3 -4.87 4.49 -21.85
N ALA A 4 -6.01 3.80 -21.90
CA ALA A 4 -6.70 3.21 -20.76
C ALA A 4 -6.76 1.67 -20.87
N LEU A 5 -6.62 0.98 -19.75
CA LEU A 5 -6.87 -0.46 -19.64
C LEU A 5 -8.22 -0.67 -18.95
N HIS A 6 -9.22 -1.18 -19.67
CA HIS A 6 -10.58 -1.32 -19.18
C HIS A 6 -10.95 -2.79 -18.99
N ILE A 7 -11.09 -3.20 -17.73
CA ILE A 7 -11.64 -4.50 -17.35
C ILE A 7 -13.18 -4.50 -17.45
N ASN A 8 -13.81 -5.67 -17.60
CA ASN A 8 -15.27 -5.77 -17.43
C ASN A 8 -15.69 -5.62 -15.95
N PRO A 9 -16.96 -5.24 -15.66
CA PRO A 9 -17.47 -5.14 -14.30
C PRO A 9 -17.24 -6.43 -13.50
N TYR A 10 -16.34 -6.36 -12.53
CA TYR A 10 -15.99 -7.48 -11.65
C TYR A 10 -16.89 -7.47 -10.41
N TYR A 11 -17.10 -8.66 -9.83
CA TYR A 11 -18.07 -8.91 -8.74
C TYR A 11 -19.53 -8.69 -9.17
N GLY A 12 -19.92 -7.44 -9.48
CA GLY A 12 -21.22 -7.08 -10.02
C GLY A 12 -21.34 -7.32 -11.52
N LYS A 13 -21.37 -8.59 -11.94
CA LYS A 13 -21.45 -9.00 -13.36
C LYS A 13 -22.70 -8.44 -14.05
N THR A 14 -22.64 -8.27 -15.37
CA THR A 14 -23.76 -7.75 -16.17
C THR A 14 -24.03 -8.60 -17.41
N SER A 15 -25.12 -8.34 -18.14
CA SER A 15 -25.44 -9.03 -19.40
C SER A 15 -24.50 -8.60 -20.54
N SER A 16 -24.46 -9.34 -21.65
CA SER A 16 -23.69 -8.93 -22.84
C SER A 16 -24.08 -7.53 -23.35
N LYS A 17 -25.37 -7.18 -23.27
CA LYS A 17 -25.85 -5.82 -23.57
C LYS A 17 -25.24 -4.79 -22.61
N GLY A 18 -25.18 -5.11 -21.32
CA GLY A 18 -24.54 -4.29 -20.30
C GLY A 18 -23.04 -4.10 -20.53
N LEU A 19 -22.32 -5.17 -20.90
CA LEU A 19 -20.89 -5.10 -21.25
C LEU A 19 -20.65 -4.15 -22.42
N ILE A 20 -21.43 -4.30 -23.49
CA ILE A 20 -21.34 -3.43 -24.67
C ILE A 20 -21.63 -1.97 -24.28
N SER A 21 -22.70 -1.70 -23.53
CA SER A 21 -23.02 -0.35 -23.06
C SER A 21 -21.91 0.25 -22.19
N HIS A 22 -21.31 -0.55 -21.30
CA HIS A 22 -20.21 -0.12 -20.44
C HIS A 22 -18.99 0.31 -21.28
N PHE A 23 -18.52 -0.56 -22.19
CA PHE A 23 -17.36 -0.23 -23.02
C PHE A 23 -17.61 0.90 -24.01
N LYS A 24 -18.79 0.97 -24.62
CA LYS A 24 -19.18 2.07 -25.51
C LYS A 24 -19.17 3.45 -24.82
N THR A 25 -19.33 3.48 -23.50
CA THR A 25 -19.28 4.74 -22.74
C THR A 25 -17.84 5.27 -22.63
N VAL A 26 -16.84 4.40 -22.53
CA VAL A 26 -15.44 4.79 -22.28
C VAL A 26 -14.58 4.80 -23.55
N LEU A 27 -14.89 3.96 -24.54
CA LEU A 27 -14.14 3.89 -25.80
C LEU A 27 -13.98 5.24 -26.52
N PRO A 28 -14.97 6.16 -26.55
CA PRO A 28 -14.80 7.46 -27.18
C PRO A 28 -13.75 8.37 -26.52
N MET A 29 -13.37 8.09 -25.26
CA MET A 29 -12.47 8.95 -24.48
C MET A 29 -11.00 8.89 -24.95
N GLY A 30 -10.58 7.77 -25.55
CA GLY A 30 -9.21 7.62 -26.07
C GLY A 30 -8.79 6.16 -26.25
N PRO A 31 -7.53 5.91 -26.67
CA PRO A 31 -7.02 4.57 -26.93
C PRO A 31 -7.24 3.63 -25.75
N THR A 32 -7.88 2.49 -26.01
CA THR A 32 -8.37 1.58 -24.98
C THR A 32 -7.93 0.16 -25.29
N ILE A 33 -7.34 -0.49 -24.29
CA ILE A 33 -7.11 -1.94 -24.28
C ILE A 33 -8.17 -2.55 -23.37
N ILE A 34 -8.94 -3.51 -23.89
CA ILE A 34 -9.94 -4.23 -23.08
C ILE A 34 -9.26 -5.38 -22.36
N TYR A 35 -9.53 -5.54 -21.07
CA TYR A 35 -8.91 -6.59 -20.26
C TYR A 35 -9.91 -7.70 -19.93
N ASN A 36 -9.67 -8.89 -20.49
CA ASN A 36 -10.42 -10.11 -20.17
C ASN A 36 -9.61 -11.01 -19.23
N VAL A 37 -10.10 -11.24 -18.01
CA VAL A 37 -9.50 -12.13 -17.01
C VAL A 37 -10.57 -12.78 -16.14
N PRO A 38 -11.32 -13.76 -16.66
CA PRO A 38 -12.48 -14.33 -15.97
C PRO A 38 -12.16 -14.94 -14.61
N SER A 39 -10.93 -15.44 -14.40
CA SER A 39 -10.50 -15.97 -13.11
C SER A 39 -10.53 -14.92 -11.97
N ARG A 40 -10.48 -13.62 -12.30
CA ARG A 40 -10.52 -12.52 -11.33
C ARG A 40 -11.86 -11.78 -11.33
N THR A 41 -12.54 -11.69 -12.48
CA THR A 41 -13.83 -10.96 -12.59
C THR A 41 -15.04 -11.86 -12.35
N GLY A 42 -14.86 -13.18 -12.50
CA GLY A 42 -15.92 -14.17 -12.54
C GLY A 42 -16.74 -14.17 -13.82
N GLN A 43 -16.39 -13.38 -14.83
CA GLN A 43 -17.11 -13.30 -16.11
C GLN A 43 -16.13 -13.18 -17.26
N ASP A 44 -16.17 -14.17 -18.17
CA ASP A 44 -15.49 -14.11 -19.47
C ASP A 44 -16.19 -13.09 -20.36
N ILE A 45 -15.43 -12.22 -21.02
CA ILE A 45 -15.96 -11.34 -22.05
C ILE A 45 -16.10 -12.16 -23.33
N PRO A 46 -17.34 -12.46 -23.80
CA PRO A 46 -17.50 -13.31 -24.96
C PRO A 46 -16.87 -12.67 -26.20
N PRO A 47 -16.30 -13.46 -27.13
CA PRO A 47 -15.79 -12.91 -28.39
C PRO A 47 -16.79 -12.07 -29.16
N SER A 48 -18.09 -12.41 -29.12
CA SER A 48 -19.14 -11.62 -29.75
C SER A 48 -19.27 -10.20 -29.21
N VAL A 49 -18.91 -9.95 -27.94
CA VAL A 49 -18.86 -8.59 -27.37
C VAL A 49 -17.66 -7.83 -27.91
N ILE A 50 -16.48 -8.45 -27.90
CA ILE A 50 -15.25 -7.85 -28.44
C ILE A 50 -15.41 -7.50 -29.92
N GLU A 51 -15.97 -8.42 -30.72
CA GLU A 51 -16.20 -8.23 -32.16
C GLU A 51 -17.19 -7.07 -32.45
N VAL A 52 -18.13 -6.78 -31.54
CA VAL A 52 -19.03 -5.61 -31.68
C VAL A 52 -18.29 -4.31 -31.39
N ILE A 53 -17.37 -4.29 -30.44
CA ILE A 53 -16.65 -3.07 -30.04
C ILE A 53 -15.32 -2.88 -30.80
N SER A 54 -14.84 -3.89 -31.53
CA SER A 54 -13.60 -3.79 -32.32
C SER A 54 -13.68 -2.82 -33.49
N GLY A 55 -14.89 -2.45 -33.93
CA GLY A 55 -15.08 -1.40 -34.94
C GLY A 55 -14.85 0.03 -34.45
N TYR A 56 -14.61 0.24 -33.15
CA TYR A 56 -14.34 1.58 -32.61
C TYR A 56 -12.89 1.99 -32.89
N PRO A 57 -12.62 3.21 -33.38
CA PRO A 57 -11.27 3.63 -33.77
C PRO A 57 -10.29 3.68 -32.59
N ASN A 58 -10.81 3.88 -31.38
CA ASN A 58 -10.03 3.91 -30.15
C ASN A 58 -9.80 2.53 -29.53
N MET A 59 -10.34 1.46 -30.11
CA MET A 59 -10.12 0.10 -29.63
C MET A 59 -8.71 -0.36 -30.06
N ALA A 60 -7.74 -0.19 -29.15
CA ALA A 60 -6.34 -0.55 -29.41
C ALA A 60 -6.11 -2.07 -29.40
N GLY A 61 -6.97 -2.85 -28.73
CA GLY A 61 -6.88 -4.31 -28.69
C GLY A 61 -7.33 -4.90 -27.35
N VAL A 62 -6.93 -6.15 -27.11
CA VAL A 62 -7.32 -6.92 -25.92
C VAL A 62 -6.09 -7.40 -25.15
N LYS A 63 -6.10 -7.24 -23.83
CA LYS A 63 -5.27 -8.03 -22.91
C LYS A 63 -6.05 -9.29 -22.57
N GLU A 64 -5.57 -10.45 -23.03
CA GLU A 64 -6.30 -11.72 -22.92
C GLU A 64 -5.60 -12.69 -21.96
N CYS A 65 -6.36 -13.29 -21.05
CA CYS A 65 -5.90 -14.24 -20.03
C CYS A 65 -6.60 -15.62 -20.10
N VAL A 66 -7.50 -15.85 -21.06
CA VAL A 66 -8.20 -17.15 -21.24
C VAL A 66 -7.30 -18.21 -21.88
N GLY A 67 -6.33 -17.81 -22.70
CA GLY A 67 -5.35 -18.71 -23.31
C GLY A 67 -5.22 -18.59 -24.82
N HIS A 68 -4.33 -19.39 -25.39
CA HIS A 68 -3.89 -19.30 -26.78
C HIS A 68 -4.98 -19.37 -27.84
N GLU A 69 -5.97 -20.26 -27.67
CA GLU A 69 -7.08 -20.40 -28.63
C GLU A 69 -7.91 -19.11 -28.73
N ARG A 70 -8.07 -18.41 -27.60
CA ARG A 70 -8.76 -17.11 -27.57
C ARG A 70 -7.93 -16.03 -28.25
N VAL A 71 -6.62 -16.01 -28.00
CA VAL A 71 -5.68 -15.12 -28.68
C VAL A 71 -5.77 -15.31 -30.19
N LYS A 72 -5.63 -16.55 -30.67
CA LYS A 72 -5.69 -16.89 -32.10
C LYS A 72 -7.01 -16.47 -32.75
N ARG A 73 -8.14 -16.71 -32.08
CA ARG A 73 -9.45 -16.31 -32.60
C ARG A 73 -9.54 -14.81 -32.87
N TYR A 74 -8.93 -13.98 -32.02
CA TYR A 74 -8.93 -12.53 -32.19
C TYR A 74 -7.93 -12.09 -33.25
N THR A 75 -6.72 -12.65 -33.25
CA THR A 75 -5.67 -12.26 -34.18
C THR A 75 -5.99 -12.70 -35.62
N ASP A 76 -6.64 -13.86 -35.82
CA ASP A 76 -7.17 -14.30 -37.13
C ASP A 76 -8.25 -13.34 -37.69
N LYS A 77 -8.86 -12.52 -36.83
CA LYS A 77 -9.82 -11.46 -37.21
C LYS A 77 -9.19 -10.07 -37.26
N GLY A 78 -7.87 -9.96 -37.15
CA GLY A 78 -7.14 -8.69 -37.17
C GLY A 78 -7.26 -7.86 -35.89
N ILE A 79 -7.76 -8.44 -34.80
CA ILE A 79 -7.82 -7.75 -33.49
C ILE A 79 -6.46 -7.90 -32.82
N THR A 80 -5.84 -6.77 -32.46
CA THR A 80 -4.58 -6.73 -31.71
C THR A 80 -4.76 -7.35 -30.31
N VAL A 81 -3.84 -8.24 -29.94
CA VAL A 81 -3.87 -8.92 -28.64
C VAL A 81 -2.51 -8.85 -27.96
N TRP A 82 -2.52 -8.57 -26.66
CA TRP A 82 -1.40 -8.84 -25.77
C TRP A 82 -1.77 -9.99 -24.83
N SER A 83 -0.87 -10.97 -24.70
CA SER A 83 -1.04 -11.99 -23.66
C SER A 83 -0.99 -11.31 -22.29
N GLY A 84 -1.92 -11.67 -21.42
CA GLY A 84 -1.88 -11.31 -20.01
C GLY A 84 -1.26 -12.38 -19.11
N ASN A 85 -0.85 -13.51 -19.69
CA ASN A 85 -0.25 -14.66 -19.00
C ASN A 85 1.22 -14.78 -19.42
N ASP A 86 2.16 -14.64 -18.47
CA ASP A 86 3.60 -14.62 -18.74
C ASP A 86 4.14 -15.98 -19.21
N ASP A 87 3.64 -17.07 -18.65
CA ASP A 87 4.00 -18.45 -19.03
C ASP A 87 3.52 -18.83 -20.43
N GLU A 88 2.46 -18.19 -20.92
CA GLU A 88 1.91 -18.36 -22.26
C GLU A 88 2.42 -17.30 -23.27
N CYS A 89 3.11 -16.26 -22.83
CA CYS A 89 3.32 -15.09 -23.69
C CYS A 89 4.23 -15.37 -24.90
N HIS A 90 5.24 -16.24 -24.73
CA HIS A 90 6.15 -16.65 -25.80
C HIS A 90 5.38 -17.30 -26.96
N ASP A 91 4.63 -18.37 -26.66
CA ASP A 91 3.90 -19.10 -27.70
C ASP A 91 2.79 -18.23 -28.28
N SER A 92 2.12 -17.42 -27.45
CA SER A 92 1.13 -16.44 -27.92
C SER A 92 1.72 -15.50 -28.98
N ARG A 93 2.95 -15.00 -28.76
CA ARG A 93 3.65 -14.08 -29.68
C ARG A 93 4.06 -14.75 -30.99
N TRP A 94 4.62 -15.96 -30.91
CA TRP A 94 5.28 -16.61 -32.05
C TRP A 94 4.39 -17.58 -32.82
N LYS A 95 3.36 -18.16 -32.18
CA LYS A 95 2.49 -19.20 -32.77
C LYS A 95 1.03 -18.77 -32.94
N TYR A 96 0.55 -17.84 -32.11
CA TYR A 96 -0.87 -17.45 -32.09
C TYR A 96 -1.12 -15.98 -32.49
N GLY A 97 -0.08 -15.27 -32.94
CA GLY A 97 -0.19 -13.94 -33.53
C GLY A 97 -0.41 -12.79 -32.55
N ALA A 98 -0.22 -13.00 -31.24
CA ALA A 98 -0.23 -11.89 -30.28
C ALA A 98 0.85 -10.87 -30.64
N THR A 99 0.57 -9.59 -30.39
CA THR A 99 1.53 -8.50 -30.61
C THR A 99 2.64 -8.49 -29.55
N GLY A 100 2.34 -8.98 -28.35
CA GLY A 100 3.30 -9.06 -27.26
C GLY A 100 2.63 -9.45 -25.95
N VAL A 101 3.15 -8.90 -24.84
CA VAL A 101 2.72 -9.22 -23.49
C VAL A 101 2.49 -7.97 -22.64
N ILE A 102 1.49 -8.00 -21.77
CA ILE A 102 1.37 -7.06 -20.64
C ILE A 102 1.75 -7.83 -19.38
N SER A 103 3.04 -7.78 -19.07
CA SER A 103 3.77 -8.76 -18.25
C SER A 103 3.88 -8.36 -16.77
N VAL A 104 3.81 -9.36 -15.88
CA VAL A 104 4.20 -9.25 -14.47
C VAL A 104 5.71 -9.48 -14.34
N ALA A 105 6.23 -10.56 -14.94
CA ALA A 105 7.63 -10.98 -14.87
C ALA A 105 8.64 -9.91 -15.35
N SER A 106 8.22 -9.03 -16.26
CA SER A 106 9.04 -7.91 -16.73
C SER A 106 9.42 -6.90 -15.65
N ASN A 107 8.72 -6.86 -14.51
CA ASN A 107 9.14 -6.08 -13.34
C ASN A 107 10.43 -6.61 -12.71
N LEU A 108 10.73 -7.90 -12.89
CA LEU A 108 11.92 -8.55 -12.36
C LEU A 108 13.02 -8.64 -13.41
N VAL A 109 12.72 -9.16 -14.60
CA VAL A 109 13.70 -9.48 -15.65
C VAL A 109 13.36 -8.80 -16.99
N PRO A 110 13.30 -7.46 -17.03
CA PRO A 110 12.80 -6.72 -18.20
C PRO A 110 13.59 -7.00 -19.48
N GLY A 111 14.92 -7.14 -19.38
CA GLY A 111 15.77 -7.46 -20.53
C GLY A 111 15.44 -8.82 -21.14
N LEU A 112 15.26 -9.85 -20.31
CA LEU A 112 14.94 -11.20 -20.78
C LEU A 112 13.51 -11.27 -21.37
N MET A 113 12.53 -10.60 -20.75
CA MET A 113 11.18 -10.51 -21.32
C MET A 113 11.16 -9.76 -22.65
N ARG A 114 12.01 -8.74 -22.83
CA ARG A 114 12.19 -8.05 -24.11
C ARG A 114 12.76 -8.99 -25.16
N SER A 115 13.85 -9.70 -24.87
CA SER A 115 14.45 -10.67 -25.80
C SER A 115 13.44 -11.73 -26.22
N LEU A 116 12.63 -12.23 -25.28
CA LEU A 116 11.58 -13.23 -25.54
C LEU A 116 10.52 -12.76 -26.56
N MET A 117 10.28 -11.45 -26.66
CA MET A 117 9.26 -10.85 -27.54
C MET A 117 9.80 -10.36 -28.90
N TYR A 118 11.11 -10.08 -29.00
CA TYR A 118 11.69 -9.35 -30.13
C TYR A 118 12.85 -10.07 -30.85
N GLU A 119 13.50 -11.05 -30.23
CA GLU A 119 14.70 -11.70 -30.80
C GLU A 119 14.39 -13.03 -31.53
N GLY A 120 13.11 -13.28 -31.83
CA GLY A 120 12.64 -14.51 -32.45
C GLY A 120 12.16 -15.56 -31.44
N GLU A 121 11.68 -16.69 -31.97
CA GLU A 121 11.25 -17.82 -31.15
C GLU A 121 12.45 -18.42 -30.40
N ASN A 122 12.41 -18.39 -29.06
CA ASN A 122 13.49 -18.87 -28.21
C ASN A 122 12.94 -19.74 -27.08
N VAL A 123 12.70 -21.01 -27.40
CA VAL A 123 12.17 -22.01 -26.47
C VAL A 123 13.11 -22.21 -25.27
N THR A 124 14.44 -22.17 -25.48
CA THR A 124 15.41 -22.31 -24.38
C THR A 124 15.28 -21.19 -23.35
N LEU A 125 15.11 -19.94 -23.79
CA LEU A 125 14.90 -18.81 -22.89
C LEU A 125 13.53 -18.90 -22.20
N ARG A 126 12.48 -19.31 -22.93
CA ARG A 126 11.15 -19.58 -22.35
C ARG A 126 11.25 -20.59 -21.20
N GLU A 127 11.90 -21.74 -21.43
CA GLU A 127 12.07 -22.76 -20.40
C GLU A 127 12.89 -22.26 -19.21
N LYS A 128 13.96 -21.49 -19.46
CA LYS A 128 14.77 -20.86 -18.39
C LYS A 128 13.92 -19.96 -17.49
N LEU A 129 12.95 -19.23 -18.04
CA LEU A 129 12.07 -18.33 -17.29
C LEU A 129 10.87 -19.03 -16.65
N SER A 130 10.54 -20.25 -17.08
CA SER A 130 9.33 -20.97 -16.64
C SER A 130 9.26 -21.15 -15.11
N THR A 131 10.39 -21.44 -14.46
CA THR A 131 10.47 -21.58 -13.00
C THR A 131 10.14 -20.28 -12.28
N LEU A 132 10.69 -19.14 -12.76
CA LEU A 132 10.39 -17.82 -12.21
C LEU A 132 8.90 -17.47 -12.38
N MET A 133 8.34 -17.74 -13.56
CA MET A 133 6.93 -17.48 -13.84
C MET A 133 6.02 -18.33 -12.95
N LYS A 134 6.29 -19.63 -12.80
CA LYS A 134 5.54 -20.49 -11.87
C LYS A 134 5.60 -20.00 -10.43
N TRP A 135 6.79 -19.57 -9.98
CA TRP A 135 6.96 -19.00 -8.64
C TRP A 135 6.19 -17.68 -8.47
N LEU A 136 6.21 -16.80 -9.47
CA LEU A 136 5.48 -15.51 -9.44
C LEU A 136 3.96 -15.66 -9.30
N PHE A 137 3.41 -16.80 -9.71
CA PHE A 137 1.98 -17.08 -9.66
C PHE A 137 1.64 -18.25 -8.71
N CYS A 138 2.54 -18.60 -7.78
CA CYS A 138 2.24 -19.61 -6.75
C CYS A 138 1.14 -19.17 -5.77
N GLU A 139 1.00 -17.86 -5.58
CA GLU A 139 -0.13 -17.18 -4.94
C GLU A 139 -0.70 -16.13 -5.90
N PRO A 140 -1.95 -15.65 -5.71
CA PRO A 140 -2.52 -14.62 -6.56
C PRO A 140 -1.62 -13.38 -6.66
N ASN A 141 -1.17 -13.06 -7.89
CA ASN A 141 -0.43 -11.81 -8.15
C ASN A 141 -1.22 -10.60 -7.59
N PRO A 142 -0.57 -9.67 -6.86
CA PRO A 142 0.88 -9.40 -6.84
C PRO A 142 1.69 -9.88 -5.63
N ILE A 143 1.22 -10.86 -4.85
CA ILE A 143 1.89 -11.31 -3.61
C ILE A 143 3.38 -11.66 -3.83
N ALA A 144 3.65 -12.61 -4.72
CA ALA A 144 5.02 -13.05 -5.02
C ALA A 144 5.90 -11.94 -5.60
N LEU A 145 5.33 -11.09 -6.48
CA LEU A 145 6.06 -9.97 -7.07
C LEU A 145 6.48 -8.95 -6.01
N ASN A 146 5.58 -8.60 -5.10
CA ASN A 146 5.89 -7.66 -4.01
C ASN A 146 6.99 -8.21 -3.11
N THR A 147 6.94 -9.50 -2.78
CA THR A 147 7.99 -10.16 -2.00
C THR A 147 9.32 -10.15 -2.74
N ALA A 148 9.35 -10.51 -4.03
CA ALA A 148 10.57 -10.53 -4.84
C ALA A 148 11.23 -9.15 -4.95
N LEU A 149 10.45 -8.08 -5.19
CA LEU A 149 10.99 -6.72 -5.28
C LEU A 149 11.56 -6.22 -3.95
N ALA A 150 10.99 -6.66 -2.82
CA ALA A 150 11.56 -6.41 -1.50
C ALA A 150 12.88 -7.18 -1.30
N GLN A 151 12.93 -8.46 -1.67
CA GLN A 151 14.14 -9.29 -1.61
C GLN A 151 15.29 -8.75 -2.49
N LEU A 152 14.97 -8.11 -3.63
CA LEU A 152 15.94 -7.43 -4.49
C LEU A 152 16.33 -6.03 -4.00
N GLY A 153 15.71 -5.56 -2.91
CA GLY A 153 15.99 -4.27 -2.27
C GLY A 153 15.61 -3.04 -3.10
N VAL A 154 14.72 -3.20 -4.08
CA VAL A 154 14.19 -2.11 -4.95
C VAL A 154 12.82 -1.62 -4.53
N ALA A 155 12.11 -2.38 -3.70
CA ALA A 155 10.92 -1.96 -2.99
C ALA A 155 11.13 -2.16 -1.48
N ARG A 156 10.44 -1.36 -0.66
CA ARG A 156 10.40 -1.63 0.78
C ARG A 156 9.50 -2.85 1.03
N PRO A 157 9.77 -3.67 2.06
CA PRO A 157 8.95 -4.82 2.44
C PRO A 157 7.61 -4.38 3.10
N VAL A 158 6.83 -3.54 2.41
CA VAL A 158 5.59 -2.97 2.91
C VAL A 158 4.42 -3.45 2.06
N PHE A 159 3.45 -4.10 2.70
CA PHE A 159 2.28 -4.68 2.05
C PHE A 159 1.02 -3.91 2.44
N ARG A 160 0.22 -3.54 1.43
CA ARG A 160 -1.15 -3.09 1.67
C ARG A 160 -2.05 -4.32 1.77
N LEU A 161 -2.81 -4.43 2.85
CA LEU A 161 -3.81 -5.49 2.97
C LEU A 161 -4.86 -5.38 1.85
N PRO A 162 -5.39 -6.51 1.35
CA PRO A 162 -5.32 -7.85 1.94
C PRO A 162 -4.11 -8.72 1.54
N TYR A 163 -3.08 -8.15 0.93
CA TYR A 163 -1.87 -8.92 0.58
C TYR A 163 -0.94 -9.06 1.78
N GLU A 164 -0.34 -10.23 1.92
CA GLU A 164 0.73 -10.56 2.86
C GLU A 164 1.91 -11.15 2.08
N PRO A 165 3.16 -11.09 2.58
CA PRO A 165 4.31 -11.63 1.87
C PRO A 165 4.26 -13.16 1.79
N LEU A 166 4.98 -13.72 0.82
CA LEU A 166 5.21 -15.17 0.76
C LEU A 166 5.99 -15.66 1.99
N PRO A 167 5.76 -16.91 2.43
CA PRO A 167 6.46 -17.50 3.57
C PRO A 167 7.96 -17.69 3.29
N LEU A 168 8.75 -17.80 4.37
CA LEU A 168 10.21 -17.91 4.33
C LEU A 168 10.72 -18.94 3.31
N GLU A 169 10.10 -20.12 3.26
CA GLU A 169 10.44 -21.22 2.34
C GLU A 169 10.42 -20.78 0.88
N LYS A 170 9.40 -19.98 0.49
CA LYS A 170 9.27 -19.43 -0.85
C LYS A 170 10.25 -18.29 -1.12
N ARG A 171 10.61 -17.51 -0.11
CA ARG A 171 11.65 -16.47 -0.23
C ARG A 171 13.03 -17.09 -0.46
N VAL A 172 13.34 -18.20 0.21
CA VAL A 172 14.55 -19.00 -0.04
C VAL A 172 14.54 -19.64 -1.43
N GLU A 173 13.37 -20.11 -1.90
CA GLU A 173 13.22 -20.58 -3.30
C GLU A 173 13.55 -19.47 -4.31
N PHE A 174 13.09 -18.24 -4.08
CA PHE A 174 13.39 -17.10 -4.96
C PHE A 174 14.87 -16.79 -5.08
N VAL A 175 15.64 -16.84 -3.97
CA VAL A 175 17.11 -16.64 -4.03
C VAL A 175 17.76 -17.64 -4.97
N ARG A 176 17.37 -18.92 -4.90
CA ARG A 176 17.86 -19.98 -5.80
C ARG A 176 17.47 -19.74 -7.26
N ILE A 177 16.26 -19.22 -7.50
CA ILE A 177 15.82 -18.83 -8.86
C ILE A 177 16.69 -17.69 -9.40
N VAL A 178 17.01 -16.69 -8.57
CA VAL A 178 17.88 -15.57 -8.96
C VAL A 178 19.29 -16.05 -9.32
N GLU A 179 19.87 -16.94 -8.52
CA GLU A 179 21.17 -17.56 -8.80
C GLU A 179 21.16 -18.34 -10.13
N ALA A 180 20.13 -19.17 -10.35
CA ALA A 180 20.02 -19.99 -11.56
C ALA A 180 19.83 -19.16 -12.85
N ILE A 181 19.07 -18.06 -12.77
CA ILE A 181 18.87 -17.18 -13.92
C ILE A 181 20.07 -16.26 -14.15
N GLY A 182 20.71 -15.81 -13.07
CA GLY A 182 21.80 -14.82 -13.04
C GLY A 182 21.31 -13.47 -12.51
N ARG A 183 21.85 -13.03 -11.37
CA ARG A 183 21.46 -11.78 -10.68
C ARG A 183 21.52 -10.54 -11.57
N ASN A 184 22.45 -10.50 -12.53
CA ASN A 184 22.63 -9.41 -13.49
C ASN A 184 21.44 -9.19 -14.43
N HIS A 185 20.52 -10.16 -14.55
CA HIS A 185 19.30 -10.02 -15.34
C HIS A 185 18.13 -9.42 -14.55
N PHE A 186 18.24 -9.36 -13.21
CA PHE A 186 17.19 -8.83 -12.34
C PHE A 186 17.38 -7.33 -12.11
N VAL A 187 16.27 -6.63 -11.85
CA VAL A 187 16.30 -5.21 -11.47
C VAL A 187 17.08 -4.95 -10.17
N GLY A 188 17.57 -3.72 -10.03
CA GLY A 188 18.34 -3.29 -8.85
C GLY A 188 19.80 -3.77 -8.86
N GLN A 189 20.59 -3.21 -7.95
CA GLN A 189 22.04 -3.49 -7.81
C GLN A 189 22.41 -4.18 -6.49
N LYS A 190 21.47 -4.29 -5.54
CA LYS A 190 21.71 -4.96 -4.27
C LYS A 190 21.68 -6.47 -4.43
N GLU A 191 22.47 -7.17 -3.63
CA GLU A 191 22.38 -8.61 -3.50
C GLU A 191 20.99 -9.03 -3.04
N THR A 192 20.51 -10.16 -3.54
CA THR A 192 19.20 -10.69 -3.17
C THR A 192 19.24 -11.20 -1.73
N GLN A 193 18.28 -10.76 -0.92
CA GLN A 193 18.14 -11.19 0.47
C GLN A 193 16.93 -12.12 0.63
N VAL A 194 16.98 -13.01 1.63
CA VAL A 194 15.81 -13.85 1.97
C VAL A 194 14.74 -13.02 2.69
N LEU A 195 15.17 -12.10 3.57
CA LEU A 195 14.33 -11.35 4.52
C LEU A 195 13.65 -12.24 5.56
N ASP A 196 13.64 -11.79 6.81
CA ASP A 196 12.92 -12.42 7.92
C ASP A 196 11.45 -11.96 7.94
N ASP A 197 10.58 -12.68 8.65
CA ASP A 197 9.16 -12.31 8.70
C ASP A 197 8.95 -10.94 9.37
N ASP A 198 9.79 -10.60 10.36
CA ASP A 198 9.78 -9.31 11.07
C ASP A 198 10.23 -8.12 10.19
N ASP A 199 10.83 -8.37 9.02
CA ASP A 199 11.17 -7.30 8.07
C ASP A 199 9.92 -6.74 7.38
N PHE A 200 8.82 -7.50 7.33
CA PHE A 200 7.62 -7.13 6.58
C PHE A 200 6.64 -6.31 7.43
N VAL A 201 6.11 -5.26 6.81
CA VAL A 201 5.12 -4.37 7.44
C VAL A 201 3.81 -4.41 6.66
N SER A 202 2.74 -4.81 7.32
CA SER A 202 1.39 -4.85 6.74
C SER A 202 0.53 -3.66 7.17
N VAL A 203 -0.09 -2.98 6.21
CA VAL A 203 -0.89 -1.75 6.44
C VAL A 203 -2.35 -1.91 5.98
N THR A 204 -3.31 -1.61 6.86
CA THR A 204 -4.76 -1.88 6.67
C THR A 204 -5.64 -0.66 6.34
N ARG A 205 -5.26 0.57 6.73
CA ARG A 205 -5.80 1.88 6.25
C ARG A 205 -5.08 3.03 7.01
N CYS A 206 -5.02 4.22 6.39
CA CYS A 206 -4.58 5.53 6.94
C CYS A 206 -3.09 5.93 6.96
N TYR A 207 -2.11 5.12 6.56
CA TYR A 207 -0.74 5.66 6.43
C TYR A 207 -0.53 6.53 5.18
N SER A 208 -1.21 6.25 4.07
CA SER A 208 -1.05 7.02 2.83
C SER A 208 -1.70 8.41 2.90
N TYR A 209 -2.85 8.54 3.57
CA TYR A 209 -3.52 9.83 3.76
C TYR A 209 -2.75 10.74 4.72
N LEU A 210 -2.24 10.19 5.83
CA LEU A 210 -1.42 10.95 6.79
C LEU A 210 -0.06 11.34 6.21
N LYS A 211 0.58 10.51 5.38
CA LYS A 211 1.86 10.88 4.75
C LYS A 211 1.71 11.96 3.68
N GLU A 212 0.67 11.90 2.84
CA GLU A 212 0.35 13.02 1.94
C GLU A 212 0.01 14.29 2.74
N TYR A 213 -0.77 14.18 3.83
CA TYR A 213 -1.11 15.34 4.67
C TYR A 213 0.12 15.94 5.40
N LEU A 214 1.03 15.10 5.90
CA LEU A 214 2.27 15.51 6.58
C LEU A 214 3.33 16.03 5.61
N GLU A 215 3.38 15.53 4.36
CA GLU A 215 4.27 16.04 3.30
C GLU A 215 3.73 17.34 2.66
N LEU A 216 2.40 17.55 2.66
CA LEU A 216 1.76 18.79 2.19
C LEU A 216 1.86 19.95 3.21
N SER A 217 1.99 19.64 4.51
CA SER A 217 2.22 20.67 5.52
C SER A 217 3.69 21.10 5.50
N SER A 218 3.99 22.17 4.77
CA SER A 218 5.29 22.88 4.79
C SER A 218 5.73 23.38 6.18
N GLU A 219 4.90 23.21 7.21
CA GLU A 219 5.15 23.62 8.60
C GLU A 219 5.91 22.58 9.43
N ILE A 220 6.08 21.34 8.95
CA ILE A 220 6.81 20.28 9.68
C ILE A 220 8.22 20.12 9.09
N GLU A 221 9.08 21.12 9.28
CA GLU A 221 10.49 21.05 8.86
C GLU A 221 11.36 20.08 9.68
N ASN A 222 10.81 19.46 10.75
CA ASN A 222 11.58 18.54 11.60
C ASN A 222 11.15 17.08 11.41
N LEU A 223 11.92 16.38 10.56
CA LEU A 223 11.85 14.93 10.30
C LEU A 223 11.96 14.06 11.57
N PHE A 224 12.46 14.62 12.68
CA PHE A 224 12.71 13.93 13.95
C PHE A 224 11.44 13.45 14.68
N CYS A 225 10.30 14.11 14.48
CA CYS A 225 9.05 13.74 15.15
C CYS A 225 8.24 12.71 14.36
N ILE A 226 8.58 12.45 13.09
CA ILE A 226 7.79 11.57 12.21
C ILE A 226 7.76 10.13 12.75
N PRO A 227 8.89 9.44 13.02
CA PRO A 227 8.84 8.07 13.53
C PRO A 227 8.08 7.95 14.87
N PHE A 228 8.13 9.00 15.68
CA PHE A 228 7.46 9.07 16.97
C PHE A 228 5.94 9.25 16.84
N VAL A 229 5.48 10.17 15.98
CA VAL A 229 4.06 10.33 15.65
C VAL A 229 3.49 9.04 15.07
N LEU A 230 4.26 8.35 14.21
CA LEU A 230 3.85 7.08 13.63
C LEU A 230 3.66 5.97 14.68
N LYS A 231 4.57 5.87 15.67
CA LYS A 231 4.44 4.92 16.78
C LYS A 231 3.25 5.24 17.70
N LEU A 232 3.01 6.53 17.94
CA LEU A 232 1.90 6.97 18.79
C LEU A 232 0.53 6.69 18.17
N LEU A 233 0.45 6.75 16.84
CA LEU A 233 -0.74 6.40 16.05
C LEU A 233 -1.04 4.89 16.07
N GLU A 234 -0.01 4.06 16.20
CA GLU A 234 -0.15 2.60 16.34
C GLU A 234 -0.69 2.20 17.71
N GLU A 235 -0.34 2.94 18.77
CA GLU A 235 -0.72 2.63 20.15
C GLU A 235 -2.12 3.18 20.54
N THR A 236 -2.66 4.17 19.82
CA THR A 236 -4.02 4.68 20.05
C THR A 236 -5.07 3.80 19.38
N GLU A 237 -5.65 2.85 20.12
CA GLU A 237 -6.73 1.96 19.64
C GLU A 237 -8.06 2.67 19.27
N GLU A 238 -8.21 3.97 19.54
CA GLU A 238 -9.48 4.69 19.28
C GLU A 238 -9.51 5.45 17.94
N LYS A 239 -10.29 4.84 17.04
CA LYS A 239 -10.51 5.12 15.62
C LYS A 239 -11.31 6.39 15.29
N LYS A 240 -10.83 7.60 15.62
CA LYS A 240 -11.47 8.84 15.13
C LYS A 240 -10.49 9.81 14.43
N PRO A 241 -10.67 10.07 13.11
CA PRO A 241 -9.82 10.96 12.32
C PRO A 241 -9.70 12.39 12.88
N GLU A 242 -10.73 12.86 13.58
CA GLU A 242 -10.80 14.21 14.14
C GLU A 242 -9.80 14.38 15.30
N CYS A 243 -9.67 13.38 16.19
CA CYS A 243 -8.70 13.43 17.29
C CYS A 243 -7.25 13.41 16.77
N LEU A 244 -6.99 12.74 15.63
CA LEU A 244 -5.67 12.70 15.00
C LEU A 244 -5.27 14.05 14.38
N THR A 245 -6.22 14.73 13.78
CA THR A 245 -6.00 16.06 13.18
C THR A 245 -5.66 17.10 14.26
N GLU A 246 -6.40 17.07 15.36
CA GLU A 246 -6.11 17.95 16.50
C GLU A 246 -4.82 17.58 17.23
N LEU A 247 -4.46 16.30 17.35
CA LEU A 247 -3.19 15.83 17.92
C LEU A 247 -2.01 16.40 17.12
N VAL A 248 -2.05 16.31 15.79
CA VAL A 248 -1.01 16.86 14.91
C VAL A 248 -0.92 18.38 15.04
N GLN A 249 -2.04 19.11 15.02
CA GLN A 249 -2.05 20.56 15.21
C GLN A 249 -1.50 20.99 16.59
N THR A 250 -1.72 20.17 17.62
CA THR A 250 -1.20 20.43 18.98
C THR A 250 0.31 20.27 19.03
N ILE A 251 0.85 19.22 18.42
CA ILE A 251 2.30 18.98 18.35
C ILE A 251 3.01 20.11 17.59
N VAL A 252 2.39 20.63 16.51
CA VAL A 252 2.92 21.75 15.72
C VAL A 252 2.93 23.08 16.51
N GLN A 253 2.00 23.26 17.46
CA GLN A 253 1.87 24.49 18.25
C GLN A 253 2.73 24.55 19.52
N VAL A 254 3.48 23.48 19.86
CA VAL A 254 4.38 23.50 21.03
C VAL A 254 5.52 24.50 20.77
N PRO A 255 5.71 25.53 21.62
CA PRO A 255 6.79 26.51 21.47
C PRO A 255 8.16 25.83 21.41
N LYS A 256 8.96 26.20 20.41
CA LYS A 256 10.36 25.79 20.23
C LYS A 256 11.24 26.33 21.38
N ALA A 257 11.18 25.72 22.55
CA ALA A 257 12.21 25.94 23.57
C ALA A 257 13.49 25.21 23.15
N PRO A 258 14.70 25.78 23.38
CA PRO A 258 15.94 25.09 23.07
C PRO A 258 16.14 23.98 24.10
N ILE A 259 15.66 22.78 23.77
CA ILE A 259 15.84 21.59 24.60
C ILE A 259 16.97 20.77 23.97
N PRO A 260 18.01 20.36 24.73
CA PRO A 260 19.14 19.60 24.20
C PRO A 260 18.70 18.30 23.52
N SER A 261 19.31 18.01 22.38
CA SER A 261 18.89 17.06 21.33
C SER A 261 18.96 15.57 21.68
N THR A 262 18.96 15.17 22.95
CA THR A 262 19.19 13.77 23.34
C THR A 262 18.21 13.17 24.35
N SER A 263 17.19 13.89 24.82
CA SER A 263 16.35 13.41 25.94
C SER A 263 14.83 13.51 25.76
N LEU A 264 14.33 13.92 24.60
CA LEU A 264 12.88 14.10 24.40
C LEU A 264 12.19 12.77 24.08
N PHE A 265 11.77 12.07 25.13
CA PHE A 265 10.72 11.06 25.03
C PHE A 265 9.44 11.66 25.61
N LEU A 266 8.43 11.84 24.74
CA LEU A 266 7.09 12.25 25.14
C LEU A 266 6.25 11.00 25.45
N THR A 267 5.52 11.01 26.55
CA THR A 267 4.43 10.05 26.79
C THR A 267 3.10 10.77 26.55
N VAL A 268 2.26 10.26 25.65
CA VAL A 268 0.90 10.75 25.46
C VAL A 268 -0.05 9.89 26.26
N LEU A 269 -0.71 10.49 27.24
CA LEU A 269 -1.75 9.84 28.03
C LEU A 269 -3.12 10.34 27.56
N THR A 270 -3.96 9.42 27.07
CA THR A 270 -5.37 9.66 26.79
C THR A 270 -6.18 9.40 28.06
N VAL A 271 -6.74 10.45 28.65
CA VAL A 271 -7.60 10.33 29.84
C VAL A 271 -9.04 10.64 29.44
N PRO A 272 -9.99 9.70 29.56
CA PRO A 272 -11.40 9.98 29.30
C PRO A 272 -11.96 10.92 30.37
N LEU A 273 -12.56 12.05 29.97
CA LEU A 273 -13.27 12.95 30.88
C LEU A 273 -14.62 12.32 31.29
N LEU A 274 -14.62 11.61 32.42
CA LEU A 274 -15.84 11.08 33.02
C LEU A 274 -16.72 12.23 33.54
N ARG A 275 -17.75 12.62 32.78
CA ARG A 275 -18.84 13.47 33.29
C ARG A 275 -19.52 12.75 34.47
N LYS A 276 -19.44 13.35 35.65
CA LYS A 276 -20.00 12.86 36.91
C LYS A 276 -21.40 12.22 36.74
N LYS A 277 -21.48 10.90 36.90
CA LYS A 277 -22.60 10.25 37.61
C LYS A 277 -22.04 9.17 38.53
N THR A 278 -22.03 9.50 39.83
CA THR A 278 -22.06 8.61 41.00
C THR A 278 -21.83 7.12 40.77
N GLN A 279 -20.68 6.58 41.20
CA GLN A 279 -20.65 5.40 42.09
C GLN A 279 -19.27 5.13 42.69
N LYS A 280 -19.30 4.82 43.99
CA LYS A 280 -18.19 4.34 44.82
C LYS A 280 -17.63 3.02 44.28
N LYS A 281 -16.34 2.97 43.95
CA LYS A 281 -15.38 1.90 44.34
C LYS A 281 -13.95 2.22 43.86
N LYS A 282 -13.09 2.63 44.81
CA LYS A 282 -11.66 2.27 45.04
C LYS A 282 -10.95 1.50 43.89
N LYS A 283 -9.75 1.78 43.39
CA LYS A 283 -8.53 2.61 43.71
C LYS A 283 -7.79 2.73 42.35
N ASN A 284 -7.33 3.89 41.87
CA ASN A 284 -6.04 4.50 42.20
C ASN A 284 -6.12 6.01 41.90
N ALA A 285 -6.44 6.80 42.91
CA ALA A 285 -6.13 8.23 42.92
C ALA A 285 -5.31 8.43 44.21
N ILE A 286 -4.05 8.81 44.06
CA ILE A 286 -3.17 9.16 45.18
C ILE A 286 -3.13 10.68 45.25
N VAL A 287 -3.37 11.23 46.44
CA VAL A 287 -3.40 12.66 46.77
C VAL A 287 -2.46 12.92 47.95
N ALA A 288 -1.72 14.06 47.90
CA ALA A 288 -1.16 14.92 48.97
C ALA A 288 0.39 15.10 48.99
N PRO A 289 0.96 16.20 49.57
CA PRO A 289 0.56 17.62 49.64
C PRO A 289 1.60 18.60 49.02
N LEU A 290 1.23 19.89 48.88
CA LEU A 290 1.99 20.98 48.24
C LEU A 290 3.22 21.49 49.03
N LEU A 291 4.38 21.53 48.34
CA LEU A 291 5.53 22.50 48.38
C LEU A 291 6.35 22.66 49.70
N PRO A 292 7.67 22.99 49.68
CA PRO A 292 8.24 24.10 48.90
C PRO A 292 9.66 23.96 48.30
N SER A 293 9.96 24.84 47.35
CA SER A 293 11.28 25.35 46.93
C SER A 293 11.94 24.86 45.63
N THR A 294 12.15 25.87 44.77
CA THR A 294 13.27 26.11 43.83
C THR A 294 13.44 25.23 42.58
N HIS A 295 13.08 25.85 41.44
CA HIS A 295 13.66 25.68 40.09
C HIS A 295 13.32 24.44 39.24
N LEU A 296 12.03 24.10 39.10
CA LEU A 296 11.58 23.33 37.92
C LEU A 296 10.58 24.16 37.12
N ARG A 297 10.98 24.54 35.89
CA ARG A 297 10.05 25.09 34.88
C ARG A 297 9.16 23.95 34.43
N PRO A 298 7.87 24.19 34.21
CA PRO A 298 6.99 23.06 34.11
C PRO A 298 6.74 22.74 32.62
N VAL A 299 6.84 21.45 32.27
CA VAL A 299 6.96 20.98 30.88
C VAL A 299 5.84 20.00 30.57
N ALA A 300 4.60 20.37 30.90
CA ALA A 300 3.44 19.58 30.53
C ALA A 300 2.45 20.41 29.69
N TYR A 301 2.20 19.96 28.45
CA TYR A 301 1.21 20.59 27.56
C TYR A 301 -0.07 19.77 27.58
N LEU A 302 -1.17 20.41 27.98
CA LEU A 302 -2.51 19.83 27.99
C LEU A 302 -3.38 20.54 26.94
N LYS A 303 -3.95 19.80 25.98
CA LYS A 303 -4.98 20.34 25.07
C LYS A 303 -6.23 19.47 25.11
N HIS A 304 -7.38 20.12 25.22
CA HIS A 304 -8.69 19.48 25.18
C HIS A 304 -9.14 19.32 23.72
N CYS A 305 -9.58 18.12 23.35
CA CYS A 305 -10.21 17.86 22.06
C CYS A 305 -11.73 17.95 22.18
N GLU A 306 -12.29 19.03 21.64
CA GLU A 306 -13.73 19.33 21.73
C GLU A 306 -14.59 18.26 21.04
N GLY A 307 -14.06 17.59 20.02
CA GLY A 307 -14.77 16.55 19.26
C GLY A 307 -14.86 15.19 19.96
N CYS A 308 -13.96 14.89 20.91
CA CYS A 308 -13.91 13.56 21.53
C CYS A 308 -13.85 13.53 23.08
N ASN A 309 -13.93 14.67 23.77
CA ASN A 309 -13.88 14.76 25.26
C ASN A 309 -12.63 14.09 25.87
N TYR A 310 -11.51 14.11 25.14
CA TYR A 310 -10.21 13.66 25.63
C TYR A 310 -9.30 14.86 25.85
N CYS A 311 -8.39 14.74 26.82
CA CYS A 311 -7.26 15.65 26.95
C CYS A 311 -5.98 14.92 26.53
N ILE A 312 -5.19 15.59 25.69
CA ILE A 312 -3.85 15.15 25.31
C ILE A 312 -2.87 15.81 26.26
N LEU A 313 -2.10 15.00 26.99
CA LEU A 313 -1.03 15.48 27.86
C LEU A 313 0.33 15.04 27.32
N LEU A 314 1.26 15.98 27.16
CA LEU A 314 2.64 15.73 26.77
C LEU A 314 3.54 15.86 28.01
N VAL A 315 4.23 14.79 28.42
CA VAL A 315 5.10 14.80 29.62
C VAL A 315 6.47 14.20 29.28
N PRO A 316 7.60 14.76 29.79
CA PRO A 316 8.91 14.15 29.70
C PRO A 316 8.97 12.79 30.40
N LYS A 317 9.66 11.83 29.78
CA LYS A 317 9.79 10.46 30.31
C LYS A 317 10.50 10.36 31.66
N GLU A 318 11.26 11.38 32.10
CA GLU A 318 11.88 11.39 33.42
C GLU A 318 10.91 11.73 34.57
N ILE A 319 9.63 12.03 34.27
CA ILE A 319 8.61 12.33 35.27
C ILE A 319 7.78 11.07 35.54
N ASP A 320 8.04 10.43 36.69
CA ASP A 320 7.35 9.20 37.10
C ASP A 320 5.86 9.44 37.45
N TYR A 321 5.51 10.63 37.95
CA TYR A 321 4.15 11.01 38.33
C TYR A 321 3.92 12.51 38.13
N PHE A 322 2.70 12.89 37.74
CA PHE A 322 2.27 14.28 37.63
C PHE A 322 0.81 14.42 38.11
N PHE A 323 0.41 15.63 38.50
CA PHE A 323 -0.94 15.93 38.99
C PHE A 323 -1.64 16.90 38.03
N VAL A 324 -2.90 16.62 37.69
CA VAL A 324 -3.73 17.49 36.84
C VAL A 324 -5.01 17.84 37.59
N ASP A 325 -5.28 19.12 37.83
CA ASP A 325 -6.57 19.57 38.34
C ASP A 325 -7.58 19.67 37.20
N ILE A 326 -8.45 18.67 37.10
CA ILE A 326 -9.43 18.52 36.03
C ILE A 326 -10.46 19.67 36.05
N LYS A 327 -10.72 20.32 37.20
CA LYS A 327 -11.69 21.43 37.28
C LYS A 327 -11.20 22.72 36.63
N GLN A 328 -9.88 22.92 36.51
CA GLN A 328 -9.34 24.05 35.74
C GLN A 328 -9.42 23.79 34.23
N CYS A 329 -9.28 22.53 33.80
CA CYS A 329 -9.29 22.15 32.39
C CYS A 329 -10.63 22.41 31.68
N GLU A 330 -11.76 22.37 32.40
CA GLU A 330 -13.08 22.65 31.81
C GLU A 330 -13.28 24.14 31.45
N ASN A 331 -12.47 25.06 31.97
CA ASN A 331 -12.71 26.51 31.87
C ASN A 331 -11.67 27.29 31.03
N HIS A 332 -10.65 26.65 30.49
CA HIS A 332 -9.60 27.35 29.73
C HIS A 332 -8.97 26.41 28.67
N PRO A 333 -8.91 26.83 27.39
CA PRO A 333 -8.59 25.96 26.25
C PRO A 333 -7.11 25.59 26.12
N SER A 334 -6.24 26.05 27.03
CA SER A 334 -4.82 25.70 27.08
C SER A 334 -4.23 26.09 28.43
N PHE A 335 -3.48 25.17 29.05
CA PHE A 335 -2.67 25.44 30.22
C PHE A 335 -1.27 24.86 30.06
N THR A 336 -0.30 25.59 30.59
CA THR A 336 1.03 25.08 30.93
C THR A 336 0.97 24.76 32.42
N ILE A 337 0.99 23.48 32.78
CA ILE A 337 1.23 23.08 34.18
C ILE A 337 2.70 23.24 34.42
#